data_AF-A0A522CX94-F1
#
_entry.id   AF-A0A522CX94-F1
#
_cell.length_a   1.000
_cell.length_b   1.000
_cell.length_c   1.000
_cell.angle_alpha   90.00
_cell.angle_beta   90.00
_cell.angle_gamma   90.00
#
_symmetry.space_group_name_H-M   'P 1'
#
loop_
_entity.id
_entity.type
_entity.pdbx_description
1 polymer ?
#
loop_
_entity_poly.entity_id
_entity_poly.type
_entity_poly.pdbx_seq_one_letter_code
_entity_poly.pdbx_strand_id
1 'polypeptide(L)'
;MRLTTKVSTVLMVLLFSTALFAGQWVYKPMSINAKKGDVILSTGEGFIQDMLALLGCYWSHSGMAVDDGTSIRHNTMYVSEIPIEYNYFLWIQTTPKRLNPTRLSNGLPGILTENIDTTYNVTHNFNAAGGAVLKPAAANEGLYRGALNAAADVMNYLKGYYRVNAYMNMYQLDYVNYYITGRGNHCSGTCWYANYYSGKPMNVATISPSLVATCSNSLYTSVVNMVRDDAGGFGSFIIDIEGLFGTGADEKVANQIVNTFGFDRSTDTSSYWRSRVGSLTAVANAPDHLLLQSYTNPSSRNPGVQTAASSNYGQVDPLVITSGYYYWVD
;
A
#
# COMPACT_ATOMS: atom_id res chain seq x y z
N MET A 1 63.68 -40.08 7.11
CA MET A 1 62.84 -39.25 6.21
C MET A 1 63.27 -37.81 6.32
N ARG A 2 63.67 -37.19 5.19
CA ARG A 2 64.18 -35.82 5.11
C ARG A 2 63.05 -34.81 5.32
N LEU A 3 63.35 -33.65 5.89
CA LEU A 3 62.41 -32.57 6.23
C LEU A 3 61.44 -32.23 5.08
N THR A 4 61.94 -32.27 3.84
CA THR A 4 61.19 -32.04 2.60
C THR A 4 60.03 -33.02 2.37
N THR A 5 60.18 -34.28 2.76
CA THR A 5 59.12 -35.29 2.62
C THR A 5 57.98 -35.03 3.61
N LYS A 6 58.31 -34.63 4.85
CA LYS A 6 57.30 -34.30 5.87
C LYS A 6 56.50 -33.05 5.51
N VAL A 7 57.16 -32.00 5.02
CA VAL A 7 56.51 -30.75 4.60
C VAL A 7 55.57 -30.99 3.40
N SER A 8 56.00 -31.80 2.42
CA SER A 8 55.17 -32.13 1.26
C SER A 8 53.93 -32.96 1.62
N THR A 9 54.07 -33.91 2.57
CA THR A 9 52.92 -34.67 3.08
C THR A 9 51.94 -33.80 3.86
N VAL A 10 52.43 -32.87 4.70
CA VAL A 10 51.56 -31.92 5.43
C VAL A 10 50.84 -30.96 4.47
N LEU A 11 51.53 -30.46 3.44
CA LEU A 11 50.92 -29.61 2.41
C LEU A 11 49.87 -30.36 1.58
N MET A 12 50.11 -31.61 1.18
CA MET A 12 49.09 -32.42 0.51
C MET A 12 47.90 -32.68 1.44
N VAL A 13 48.12 -33.03 2.71
CA VAL A 13 47.02 -33.23 3.66
C VAL A 13 46.20 -31.96 3.84
N LEU A 14 46.82 -30.76 3.90
CA LEU A 14 46.12 -29.47 3.99
C LEU A 14 45.40 -29.06 2.69
N LEU A 15 45.97 -29.35 1.51
CA LEU A 15 45.35 -29.09 0.21
C LEU A 15 44.14 -30.00 -0.07
N PHE A 16 44.16 -31.24 0.43
CA PHE A 16 43.05 -32.19 0.25
C PHE A 16 42.07 -32.21 1.43
N SER A 17 42.44 -31.71 2.62
CA SER A 17 41.49 -31.55 3.75
C SER A 17 40.60 -30.31 3.62
N THR A 18 41.03 -29.29 2.88
CA THR A 18 40.22 -28.09 2.59
C THR A 18 39.15 -28.32 1.51
N ALA A 19 39.32 -29.37 0.69
CA ALA A 19 38.33 -29.77 -0.33
C ALA A 19 37.24 -30.72 0.17
N LEU A 20 37.38 -31.29 1.38
CA LEU A 20 36.43 -32.25 1.96
C LEU A 20 35.38 -31.62 2.90
N PHE A 21 35.42 -30.30 3.09
CA PHE A 21 34.44 -29.52 3.86
C PHE A 21 33.98 -28.29 3.07
N ALA A 22 33.69 -28.46 1.78
CA ALA A 22 33.20 -27.39 0.91
C ALA A 22 31.69 -27.11 1.10
N GLY A 23 31.11 -27.56 2.22
CA GLY A 23 29.76 -27.18 2.53
C GLY A 23 29.69 -25.70 2.92
N GLN A 24 28.60 -25.04 2.56
CA GLN A 24 28.37 -23.63 2.88
C GLN A 24 27.04 -23.46 3.60
N TRP A 25 27.04 -22.55 4.58
CA TRP A 25 25.81 -22.06 5.18
C TRP A 25 25.11 -21.12 4.19
N VAL A 26 23.96 -21.56 3.68
CA VAL A 26 23.11 -20.78 2.78
C VAL A 26 21.95 -20.20 3.59
N TYR A 27 21.70 -18.90 3.45
CA TYR A 27 20.52 -18.26 4.03
C TYR A 27 19.29 -18.53 3.17
N LYS A 28 18.22 -19.00 3.80
CA LYS A 28 16.88 -19.01 3.21
C LYS A 28 16.09 -17.81 3.74
N PRO A 29 15.66 -16.88 2.86
CA PRO A 29 14.82 -15.74 3.22
C PRO A 29 13.53 -16.10 3.95
N MET A 30 13.02 -15.16 4.73
CA MET A 30 11.63 -15.12 5.18
C MET A 30 10.69 -15.16 3.97
N SER A 31 9.55 -15.79 4.17
CA SER A 31 8.53 -15.89 3.12
C SER A 31 7.12 -15.87 3.69
N ILE A 32 6.15 -15.62 2.83
CA ILE A 32 4.73 -15.75 3.12
C ILE A 32 4.10 -16.89 2.33
N ASN A 33 2.94 -17.38 2.77
CA ASN A 33 2.16 -18.42 2.11
C ASN A 33 1.45 -17.96 0.80
N ALA A 34 2.20 -17.29 -0.06
CA ALA A 34 1.75 -16.74 -1.34
C ALA A 34 2.62 -17.26 -2.49
N LYS A 35 2.00 -17.38 -3.66
CA LYS A 35 2.70 -17.60 -4.94
C LYS A 35 2.66 -16.33 -5.78
N LYS A 36 3.52 -16.26 -6.79
CA LYS A 36 3.54 -15.15 -7.74
C LYS A 36 2.12 -14.86 -8.30
N GLY A 37 1.70 -13.61 -8.20
CA GLY A 37 0.40 -13.10 -8.65
C GLY A 37 -0.74 -13.19 -7.63
N ASP A 38 -0.53 -13.85 -6.49
CA ASP A 38 -1.48 -13.80 -5.37
C ASP A 38 -1.53 -12.37 -4.81
N VAL A 39 -2.72 -11.95 -4.36
CA VAL A 39 -2.91 -10.63 -3.74
C VAL A 39 -2.79 -10.76 -2.24
N ILE A 40 -2.03 -9.88 -1.62
CA ILE A 40 -1.88 -9.81 -0.16
C ILE A 40 -2.76 -8.67 0.33
N LEU A 41 -3.54 -8.91 1.37
CA LEU A 41 -4.33 -7.90 2.06
C LEU A 41 -3.77 -7.69 3.46
N SER A 42 -3.75 -6.45 3.93
CA SER A 42 -3.41 -6.12 5.31
C SER A 42 -4.30 -5.04 5.88
N THR A 43 -4.36 -5.02 7.20
CA THR A 43 -4.87 -3.90 7.97
C THR A 43 -3.75 -2.87 8.16
N GLY A 44 -4.16 -1.66 8.50
CA GLY A 44 -3.30 -0.52 8.75
C GLY A 44 -4.05 0.46 9.64
N GLU A 45 -3.34 1.49 10.10
CA GLU A 45 -3.90 2.52 10.97
C GLU A 45 -4.02 3.85 10.22
N GLY A 46 -4.89 4.73 10.72
CA GLY A 46 -5.04 6.10 10.22
C GLY A 46 -6.31 6.34 9.42
N PHE A 47 -6.47 7.60 8.98
CA PHE A 47 -7.74 8.11 8.43
C PHE A 47 -8.25 7.37 7.18
N ILE A 48 -7.37 6.70 6.42
CA ILE A 48 -7.79 5.86 5.28
C ILE A 48 -8.49 4.58 5.77
N GLN A 49 -7.98 3.93 6.83
CA GLN A 49 -8.65 2.77 7.43
C GLN A 49 -10.03 3.17 7.95
N ASP A 50 -10.14 4.31 8.66
CA ASP A 50 -11.43 4.81 9.17
C ASP A 50 -12.43 5.03 8.03
N MET A 51 -11.96 5.64 6.94
CA MET A 51 -12.77 5.88 5.75
C MET A 51 -13.23 4.56 5.09
N LEU A 52 -12.35 3.57 4.98
CA LEU A 52 -12.66 2.28 4.37
C LEU A 52 -13.57 1.42 5.24
N ALA A 53 -13.46 1.53 6.57
CA ALA A 53 -14.34 0.85 7.51
C ALA A 53 -15.81 1.31 7.34
N LEU A 54 -16.05 2.58 6.98
CA LEU A 54 -17.39 3.08 6.65
C LEU A 54 -18.00 2.43 5.40
N LEU A 55 -17.16 1.90 4.50
CA LEU A 55 -17.58 1.10 3.35
C LEU A 55 -17.78 -0.38 3.69
N GLY A 56 -17.59 -0.76 4.95
CA GLY A 56 -17.64 -2.15 5.40
C GLY A 56 -16.38 -2.96 5.06
N CYS A 57 -15.30 -2.31 4.61
CA CYS A 57 -14.04 -2.98 4.35
C CYS A 57 -13.31 -3.29 5.67
N TYR A 58 -12.65 -4.45 5.72
CA TYR A 58 -11.83 -4.84 6.86
C TYR A 58 -10.35 -4.50 6.61
N TRP A 59 -9.85 -4.75 5.40
CA TRP A 59 -8.46 -4.47 5.02
C TRP A 59 -8.34 -3.05 4.42
N SER A 60 -7.31 -2.30 4.81
CA SER A 60 -7.03 -0.95 4.26
C SER A 60 -5.94 -0.92 3.22
N HIS A 61 -5.16 -1.99 3.10
CA HIS A 61 -4.04 -2.03 2.18
C HIS A 61 -3.95 -3.36 1.44
N SER A 62 -3.31 -3.31 0.29
CA SER A 62 -3.09 -4.51 -0.53
C SER A 62 -1.83 -4.41 -1.37
N GLY A 63 -1.32 -5.56 -1.76
CA GLY A 63 -0.21 -5.72 -2.68
C GLY A 63 -0.35 -6.99 -3.48
N MET A 64 0.59 -7.23 -4.38
CA MET A 64 0.68 -8.47 -5.14
C MET A 64 2.04 -9.11 -4.89
N ALA A 65 2.05 -10.41 -4.60
CA ALA A 65 3.28 -11.18 -4.56
C ALA A 65 3.88 -11.22 -5.98
N VAL A 66 5.11 -10.75 -6.13
CA VAL A 66 5.78 -10.69 -7.45
C VAL A 66 6.73 -11.85 -7.70
N ASP A 67 6.90 -12.68 -6.68
CA ASP A 67 7.61 -13.95 -6.63
C ASP A 67 6.83 -14.92 -5.73
N ASP A 68 7.41 -16.08 -5.40
CA ASP A 68 6.79 -17.08 -4.54
C ASP A 68 6.97 -16.75 -3.04
N GLY A 69 6.46 -15.57 -2.68
CA GLY A 69 6.23 -15.16 -1.30
C GLY A 69 7.43 -14.51 -0.61
N THR A 70 8.46 -14.07 -1.33
CA THR A 70 9.62 -13.35 -0.77
C THR A 70 9.55 -11.82 -0.96
N SER A 71 8.71 -11.35 -1.89
CA SER A 71 8.53 -9.92 -2.17
C SER A 71 7.09 -9.58 -2.51
N ILE A 72 6.64 -8.44 -2.00
CA ILE A 72 5.34 -7.84 -2.34
C ILE A 72 5.59 -6.55 -3.10
N ARG A 73 4.89 -6.37 -4.21
CA ARG A 73 4.83 -5.08 -4.90
C ARG A 73 3.49 -4.44 -4.65
N HIS A 74 3.49 -3.17 -4.27
CA HIS A 74 2.29 -2.44 -3.88
C HIS A 74 2.49 -0.95 -4.12
N ASN A 75 1.43 -0.17 -3.94
CA ASN A 75 1.47 1.27 -4.13
C ASN A 75 1.18 1.98 -2.81
N THR A 76 2.06 2.88 -2.37
CA THR A 76 1.92 3.59 -1.10
C THR A 76 2.48 5.00 -1.17
N MET A 77 2.12 5.81 -0.18
CA MET A 77 2.65 7.15 0.04
C MET A 77 3.26 7.24 1.44
N TYR A 78 4.50 7.71 1.53
CA TYR A 78 5.12 8.03 2.81
C TYR A 78 4.72 9.44 3.25
N VAL A 79 4.14 9.54 4.44
CA VAL A 79 3.77 10.84 5.03
C VAL A 79 5.00 11.74 5.19
N SER A 80 6.16 11.16 5.49
CA SER A 80 7.45 11.88 5.56
C SER A 80 7.88 12.53 4.24
N GLU A 81 7.34 12.09 3.11
CA GLU A 81 7.59 12.68 1.79
C GLU A 81 6.59 13.78 1.41
N ILE A 82 5.68 14.14 2.32
CA ILE A 82 4.74 15.26 2.17
C ILE A 82 5.15 16.38 3.14
N PRO A 83 6.09 17.26 2.75
CA PRO A 83 6.53 18.33 3.64
C PRO A 83 5.39 19.32 3.90
N ILE A 84 5.36 19.85 5.12
CA ILE A 84 4.45 20.94 5.51
C ILE A 84 5.05 22.26 5.03
N GLU A 85 4.27 23.06 4.31
CA GLU A 85 4.58 24.45 4.00
C GLU A 85 4.10 25.32 5.16
N TYR A 86 4.95 26.23 5.66
CA TYR A 86 4.65 27.12 6.78
C TYR A 86 4.49 28.57 6.33
N ASN A 87 3.75 29.36 7.12
CA ASN A 87 3.78 30.82 7.06
C ASN A 87 5.04 31.36 7.72
N TYR A 88 5.53 32.50 7.26
CA TYR A 88 6.73 33.15 7.82
C TYR A 88 6.42 34.58 8.25
N PHE A 89 6.90 34.94 9.44
CA PHE A 89 6.96 36.32 9.91
C PHE A 89 8.40 36.62 10.32
N LEU A 90 9.00 37.65 9.71
CA LEU A 90 10.41 38.01 9.95
C LEU A 90 11.36 36.80 9.87
N TRP A 91 11.16 35.93 8.87
CA TRP A 91 11.96 34.72 8.62
C TRP A 91 11.77 33.58 9.63
N ILE A 92 10.91 33.74 10.63
CA ILE A 92 10.56 32.71 11.61
C ILE A 92 9.34 31.94 11.10
N GLN A 93 9.41 30.61 11.12
CA GLN A 93 8.26 29.74 10.84
C GLN A 93 7.20 29.95 11.92
N THR A 94 5.98 30.21 11.48
CA THR A 94 4.84 30.48 12.37
C THR A 94 3.89 29.28 12.34
N THR A 95 2.83 29.35 11.53
CA THR A 95 1.78 28.32 11.49
C THR A 95 1.82 27.50 10.20
N PRO A 96 1.40 26.22 10.24
CA PRO A 96 1.23 25.41 9.04
C PRO A 96 0.28 26.12 8.06
N LYS A 97 0.77 26.34 6.85
CA LYS A 97 -0.03 26.93 5.76
C LYS A 97 -0.82 25.86 5.03
N ARG A 98 -0.15 24.77 4.65
CA ARG A 98 -0.70 23.62 3.91
C ARG A 98 0.34 22.51 3.78
N LEU A 99 -0.08 21.32 3.38
CA LEU A 99 0.83 20.27 2.88
C LEU A 99 1.36 20.62 1.49
N ASN A 100 2.54 20.15 1.11
CA ASN A 100 3.08 20.36 -0.23
C ASN A 100 2.12 19.80 -1.31
N PRO A 101 1.54 20.64 -2.18
CA PRO A 101 0.51 20.21 -3.12
C PRO A 101 1.00 19.18 -4.14
N THR A 102 2.25 19.30 -4.58
CA THR A 102 2.83 18.39 -5.57
C THR A 102 2.99 17.00 -4.99
N ARG A 103 3.52 16.88 -3.76
CA ARG A 103 3.70 15.60 -3.06
C ARG A 103 2.38 14.97 -2.61
N LEU A 104 1.43 15.78 -2.14
CA LEU A 104 0.11 15.30 -1.74
C LEU A 104 -0.68 14.73 -2.94
N SER A 105 -0.58 15.38 -4.10
CA SER A 105 -1.22 14.92 -5.34
C SER A 105 -0.43 13.80 -6.03
N ASN A 106 0.89 13.72 -5.84
CA ASN A 106 1.78 12.73 -6.47
C ASN A 106 2.62 12.04 -5.39
N GLY A 107 1.97 11.16 -4.65
CA GLY A 107 2.56 10.47 -3.51
C GLY A 107 3.72 9.59 -3.92
N LEU A 108 4.83 9.76 -3.20
CA LEU A 108 6.00 8.88 -3.29
C LEU A 108 6.03 7.94 -2.06
N PRO A 109 6.66 6.75 -2.19
CA PRO A 109 7.40 6.25 -3.35
C PRO A 109 6.49 5.83 -4.51
N GLY A 110 5.17 5.76 -4.29
CA GLY A 110 4.23 5.25 -5.27
C GLY A 110 4.33 3.73 -5.35
N ILE A 111 4.41 3.17 -6.56
CA ILE A 111 4.60 1.72 -6.74
C ILE A 111 6.04 1.34 -6.36
N LEU A 112 6.19 0.51 -5.32
CA LEU A 112 7.47 -0.06 -4.88
C LEU A 112 7.38 -1.58 -4.65
N THR A 113 8.54 -2.22 -4.58
CA THR A 113 8.67 -3.61 -4.13
C THR A 113 9.32 -3.63 -2.75
N GLU A 114 8.72 -4.39 -1.85
CA GLU A 114 9.17 -4.60 -0.49
C GLU A 114 9.51 -6.09 -0.29
N ASN A 115 10.73 -6.36 0.18
CA ASN A 115 11.16 -7.72 0.54
C ASN A 115 10.62 -8.10 1.91
N ILE A 116 10.15 -9.33 2.08
CA ILE A 116 9.60 -9.82 3.37
C ILE A 116 10.65 -9.79 4.48
N ASP A 117 11.92 -10.11 4.18
CA ASP A 117 13.00 -10.12 5.18
C ASP A 117 13.22 -8.78 5.90
N THR A 118 13.25 -7.70 5.12
CA THR A 118 13.69 -6.39 5.60
C THR A 118 12.53 -5.48 5.94
N THR A 119 11.40 -5.67 5.27
CA THR A 119 10.27 -4.75 5.32
C THR A 119 9.29 -5.16 6.42
N TYR A 120 9.01 -6.46 6.50
CA TYR A 120 7.90 -6.96 7.30
C TYR A 120 8.13 -6.80 8.82
N ASN A 121 9.40 -6.76 9.25
CA ASN A 121 9.80 -6.59 10.65
C ASN A 121 10.22 -5.18 11.02
N VAL A 122 10.42 -4.27 10.06
CA VAL A 122 11.07 -2.96 10.30
C VAL A 122 10.18 -1.79 9.88
N THR A 123 9.40 -1.95 8.82
CA THR A 123 8.51 -0.91 8.31
C THR A 123 7.07 -1.32 8.53
N HIS A 124 6.34 -0.56 9.34
CA HIS A 124 4.93 -0.76 9.67
C HIS A 124 3.95 -0.61 8.48
N ASN A 125 4.43 -0.71 7.23
CA ASN A 125 3.65 -0.43 6.02
C ASN A 125 2.73 -1.59 5.60
N PHE A 126 3.01 -2.81 6.07
CA PHE A 126 2.19 -4.00 5.81
C PHE A 126 2.07 -4.81 7.11
N ASN A 127 0.92 -4.76 7.78
CA ASN A 127 0.72 -5.45 9.05
C ASN A 127 0.44 -6.95 8.84
N ALA A 128 1.28 -7.81 9.45
CA ALA A 128 1.11 -9.27 9.45
C ALA A 128 -0.22 -9.69 10.08
N ALA A 129 -0.51 -9.04 11.20
CA ALA A 129 -1.52 -9.48 12.13
C ALA A 129 -2.90 -9.19 11.52
N GLY A 130 -3.62 -10.25 11.19
CA GLY A 130 -4.92 -10.14 10.51
C GLY A 130 -4.82 -9.93 8.99
N GLY A 131 -3.63 -10.10 8.40
CA GLY A 131 -3.45 -10.13 6.95
C GLY A 131 -4.06 -11.38 6.30
N ALA A 132 -4.26 -11.32 4.98
CA ALA A 132 -4.80 -12.42 4.19
C ALA A 132 -4.13 -12.55 2.81
N VAL A 133 -4.22 -13.74 2.23
CA VAL A 133 -3.76 -14.04 0.86
C VAL A 133 -4.95 -14.42 0.01
N LEU A 134 -5.18 -13.65 -1.06
CA LEU A 134 -6.15 -13.91 -2.11
C LEU A 134 -5.48 -14.71 -3.21
N LYS A 135 -6.01 -15.90 -3.46
CA LYS A 135 -5.48 -16.87 -4.42
C LYS A 135 -6.60 -17.58 -5.16
N PRO A 136 -6.31 -18.31 -6.25
CA PRO A 136 -7.28 -19.19 -6.87
C PRO A 136 -7.82 -20.20 -5.87
N ALA A 137 -9.07 -20.63 -6.06
CA ALA A 137 -9.53 -21.84 -5.40
C ALA A 137 -8.66 -23.03 -5.85
N ALA A 138 -8.36 -23.97 -4.94
CA ALA A 138 -7.48 -25.11 -5.23
C ALA A 138 -7.81 -25.86 -6.53
N ALA A 139 -9.11 -26.02 -6.85
CA ALA A 139 -9.56 -26.67 -8.08
C ALA A 139 -9.18 -25.92 -9.37
N ASN A 140 -8.97 -24.60 -9.30
CA ASN A 140 -8.68 -23.71 -10.43
C ASN A 140 -7.22 -23.23 -10.45
N GLU A 141 -6.38 -23.66 -9.52
CA GLU A 141 -4.99 -23.22 -9.38
C GLU A 141 -4.20 -23.38 -10.70
N GLY A 142 -4.25 -24.57 -11.30
CA GLY A 142 -3.55 -24.83 -12.57
C GLY A 142 -4.10 -24.01 -13.75
N LEU A 143 -5.40 -23.68 -13.74
CA LEU A 143 -6.05 -22.89 -14.78
C LEU A 143 -5.65 -21.42 -14.71
N TYR A 144 -5.53 -20.86 -13.49
CA TYR A 144 -5.37 -19.42 -13.29
C TYR A 144 -3.93 -18.99 -12.99
N ARG A 145 -3.03 -19.90 -12.59
CA ARG A 145 -1.65 -19.54 -12.22
C ARG A 145 -0.88 -18.83 -13.34
N GLY A 146 -1.04 -19.26 -14.58
CA GLY A 146 -0.40 -18.60 -15.74
C GLY A 146 -0.84 -17.13 -15.89
N ALA A 147 -2.14 -16.87 -15.75
CA ALA A 147 -2.68 -15.51 -15.82
C ALA A 147 -2.25 -14.64 -14.63
N LEU A 148 -2.18 -15.21 -13.43
CA LEU A 148 -1.70 -14.51 -12.23
C LEU A 148 -0.21 -14.18 -12.32
N ASN A 149 0.60 -15.08 -12.87
CA ASN A 149 2.02 -14.80 -13.13
C ASN A 149 2.17 -13.63 -14.11
N ALA A 150 1.36 -13.57 -15.17
CA ALA A 150 1.34 -12.45 -16.11
C ALA A 150 0.90 -11.14 -15.44
N ALA A 151 -0.08 -11.18 -14.53
CA ALA A 151 -0.46 -10.01 -13.73
C ALA A 151 0.68 -9.53 -12.84
N ALA A 152 1.43 -10.44 -12.21
CA ALA A 152 2.63 -10.08 -11.42
C ALA A 152 3.75 -9.48 -12.28
N ASP A 153 3.94 -9.97 -13.50
CA ASP A 153 4.92 -9.40 -14.44
C ASP A 153 4.53 -7.97 -14.86
N VAL A 154 3.24 -7.74 -15.11
CA VAL A 154 2.70 -6.39 -15.30
C VAL A 154 2.93 -5.53 -14.06
N MET A 155 2.61 -6.03 -12.87
CA MET A 155 2.82 -5.31 -11.61
C MET A 155 4.28 -4.87 -11.46
N ASN A 156 5.23 -5.77 -11.76
CA ASN A 156 6.67 -5.49 -11.75
C ASN A 156 7.08 -4.41 -12.75
N TYR A 157 6.47 -4.40 -13.94
CA TYR A 157 6.74 -3.39 -14.96
C TYR A 157 6.22 -2.00 -14.56
N LEU A 158 5.03 -1.94 -13.94
CA LEU A 158 4.35 -0.68 -13.65
C LEU A 158 5.16 0.23 -12.71
N LYS A 159 5.16 1.52 -13.02
CA LYS A 159 5.61 2.61 -12.14
C LYS A 159 4.61 3.74 -12.19
N GLY A 160 4.29 4.31 -11.05
CA GLY A 160 3.29 5.36 -10.93
C GLY A 160 3.21 5.90 -9.52
N TYR A 161 2.64 7.09 -9.37
CA TYR A 161 2.46 7.71 -8.05
C TYR A 161 1.37 7.02 -7.25
N TYR A 162 1.44 7.16 -5.93
CA TYR A 162 0.28 6.95 -5.09
C TYR A 162 -0.65 8.15 -5.21
N ARG A 163 -1.91 7.90 -5.55
CA ARG A 163 -2.89 8.93 -5.86
C ARG A 163 -4.07 8.80 -4.93
N VAL A 164 -4.21 9.73 -3.98
CA VAL A 164 -5.38 9.76 -3.09
C VAL A 164 -6.69 10.02 -3.83
N ASN A 165 -6.66 10.76 -4.95
CA ASN A 165 -7.84 10.95 -5.79
C ASN A 165 -8.29 9.66 -6.51
N ALA A 166 -7.44 8.63 -6.58
CA ALA A 166 -7.82 7.35 -7.17
C ALA A 166 -8.94 6.64 -6.37
N TYR A 167 -9.16 7.00 -5.09
CA TYR A 167 -10.33 6.54 -4.32
C TYR A 167 -11.66 7.10 -4.85
N MET A 168 -11.64 8.18 -5.63
CA MET A 168 -12.81 8.71 -6.33
C MET A 168 -12.91 8.18 -7.76
N ASN A 169 -11.80 8.15 -8.48
CA ASN A 169 -11.74 7.65 -9.84
C ASN A 169 -10.42 6.92 -10.04
N MET A 170 -10.48 5.59 -10.02
CA MET A 170 -9.27 4.80 -10.12
C MET A 170 -8.68 4.76 -11.53
N TYR A 171 -9.37 5.25 -12.57
CA TYR A 171 -8.93 5.14 -13.98
C TYR A 171 -7.81 6.12 -14.37
N GLN A 172 -6.70 6.12 -13.62
CA GLN A 172 -5.63 7.12 -13.70
C GLN A 172 -4.23 6.51 -13.84
N LEU A 173 -4.10 5.18 -13.96
CA LEU A 173 -2.81 4.52 -14.09
C LEU A 173 -2.55 4.11 -15.54
N ASP A 174 -1.41 4.53 -16.09
CA ASP A 174 -0.97 4.15 -17.44
C ASP A 174 -0.09 2.89 -17.41
N TYR A 175 -0.07 2.13 -18.52
CA TYR A 175 0.82 0.99 -18.70
C TYR A 175 2.25 1.46 -19.04
N VAL A 176 2.95 1.99 -18.03
CA VAL A 176 4.30 2.56 -18.15
C VAL A 176 5.18 2.20 -16.96
N ASN A 177 6.49 2.33 -17.12
CA ASN A 177 7.51 2.06 -16.09
C ASN A 177 8.27 3.34 -15.64
N TYR A 178 7.66 4.51 -15.81
CA TYR A 178 8.17 5.81 -15.32
C TYR A 178 7.04 6.63 -14.71
N TYR A 179 7.39 7.63 -13.89
CA TYR A 179 6.39 8.51 -13.28
C TYR A 179 5.85 9.54 -14.27
N ILE A 180 4.54 9.71 -14.29
CA ILE A 180 3.85 10.79 -15.02
C ILE A 180 3.03 11.57 -14.00
N THR A 181 3.28 12.88 -13.88
CA THR A 181 2.55 13.76 -12.95
C THR A 181 1.04 13.69 -13.21
N GLY A 182 0.26 13.56 -12.14
CA GLY A 182 -1.20 13.39 -12.20
C GLY A 182 -1.66 11.97 -12.56
N ARG A 183 -0.74 11.03 -12.78
CA ARG A 183 -1.03 9.63 -13.11
C ARG A 183 -0.52 8.69 -12.03
N GLY A 184 -1.29 7.65 -11.74
CA GLY A 184 -1.02 6.72 -10.65
C GLY A 184 -2.29 6.06 -10.13
N ASN A 185 -2.21 5.45 -8.95
CA ASN A 185 -3.36 4.80 -8.30
C ASN A 185 -3.16 4.68 -6.79
N HIS A 186 -4.12 4.07 -6.07
CA HIS A 186 -3.89 3.52 -4.74
C HIS A 186 -3.51 2.03 -4.83
N CYS A 187 -3.25 1.41 -3.68
CA CYS A 187 -2.77 0.03 -3.55
C CYS A 187 -3.61 -1.00 -4.33
N SER A 188 -4.87 -1.17 -3.94
CA SER A 188 -5.81 -2.12 -4.53
C SER A 188 -6.16 -1.81 -5.98
N GLY A 189 -6.16 -0.54 -6.36
CA GLY A 189 -6.36 -0.13 -7.74
C GLY A 189 -5.19 -0.53 -8.63
N THR A 190 -3.98 -0.52 -8.08
CA THR A 190 -2.79 -1.03 -8.79
C THR A 190 -2.88 -2.54 -9.02
N CYS A 191 -3.34 -3.33 -8.02
CA CYS A 191 -3.61 -4.76 -8.20
C CYS A 191 -4.69 -5.04 -9.26
N TRP A 192 -5.75 -4.22 -9.30
CA TRP A 192 -6.77 -4.30 -10.35
C TRP A 192 -6.18 -4.02 -11.73
N TYR A 193 -5.35 -2.98 -11.86
CA TYR A 193 -4.70 -2.63 -13.12
C TYR A 193 -3.72 -3.68 -13.61
N ALA A 194 -3.01 -4.34 -12.69
CA ALA A 194 -2.15 -5.45 -13.01
C ALA A 194 -2.91 -6.57 -13.73
N ASN A 195 -4.10 -6.93 -13.22
CA ASN A 195 -5.00 -7.88 -13.85
C ASN A 195 -5.60 -7.34 -15.16
N TYR A 196 -6.00 -6.07 -15.20
CA TYR A 196 -6.55 -5.44 -16.41
C TYR A 196 -5.56 -5.47 -17.57
N TYR A 197 -4.32 -5.03 -17.35
CA TYR A 197 -3.28 -5.02 -18.37
C TYR A 197 -2.77 -6.42 -18.73
N SER A 198 -2.92 -7.41 -17.84
CA SER A 198 -2.68 -8.82 -18.17
C SER A 198 -3.87 -9.50 -18.86
N GLY A 199 -4.92 -8.75 -19.22
CA GLY A 199 -6.05 -9.25 -20.01
C GLY A 199 -7.24 -9.78 -19.19
N LYS A 200 -7.28 -9.57 -17.86
CA LYS A 200 -8.40 -9.94 -16.99
C LYS A 200 -9.08 -8.69 -16.41
N PRO A 201 -10.13 -8.16 -17.05
CA PRO A 201 -10.90 -7.06 -16.48
C PRO A 201 -11.70 -7.56 -15.27
N MET A 202 -11.36 -7.03 -14.09
CA MET A 202 -12.11 -7.26 -12.86
C MET A 202 -13.23 -6.23 -12.70
N ASN A 203 -14.24 -6.54 -11.90
CA ASN A 203 -15.31 -5.59 -11.57
C ASN A 203 -14.75 -4.40 -10.77
N VAL A 204 -15.39 -3.24 -10.88
CA VAL A 204 -15.06 -2.03 -10.11
C VAL A 204 -16.27 -1.60 -9.30
N ALA A 205 -16.06 -1.32 -8.02
CA ALA A 205 -17.12 -0.86 -7.15
C ALA A 205 -17.56 0.57 -7.50
N THR A 206 -18.86 0.81 -7.35
CA THR A 206 -19.46 2.14 -7.45
C THR A 206 -19.95 2.55 -6.07
N ILE A 207 -19.46 3.68 -5.55
CA ILE A 207 -19.78 4.19 -4.22
C ILE A 207 -20.70 5.40 -4.39
N SER A 208 -21.87 5.35 -3.74
CA SER A 208 -22.93 6.35 -3.90
C SER A 208 -22.51 7.72 -3.36
N PRO A 209 -23.14 8.81 -3.85
CA PRO A 209 -22.86 10.16 -3.33
C PRO A 209 -23.08 10.33 -1.83
N SER A 210 -24.04 9.61 -1.25
CA SER A 210 -24.26 9.60 0.20
C SER A 210 -23.06 9.02 0.96
N LEU A 211 -22.49 7.91 0.50
CA LEU A 211 -21.31 7.31 1.12
C LEU A 211 -20.05 8.14 0.88
N VAL A 212 -19.88 8.70 -0.32
CA VAL A 212 -18.79 9.65 -0.61
C VAL A 212 -18.82 10.84 0.35
N ALA A 213 -20.00 11.42 0.60
CA ALA A 213 -20.15 12.51 1.55
C ALA A 213 -19.81 12.08 2.99
N THR A 214 -20.26 10.91 3.44
CA THR A 214 -19.94 10.38 4.78
C THR A 214 -18.44 10.15 4.95
N CYS A 215 -17.80 9.50 3.97
CA CYS A 215 -16.35 9.29 3.94
C CYS A 215 -15.58 10.61 3.95
N SER A 216 -16.02 11.62 3.17
CA SER A 216 -15.39 12.94 3.11
C SER A 216 -15.47 13.69 4.45
N ASN A 217 -16.61 13.62 5.14
CA ASN A 217 -16.77 14.22 6.46
C ASN A 217 -15.92 13.50 7.52
N SER A 218 -15.89 12.15 7.48
CA SER A 218 -15.03 11.37 8.38
C SER A 218 -13.55 11.71 8.18
N LEU A 219 -13.11 11.80 6.92
CA LEU A 219 -11.75 12.20 6.57
C LEU A 219 -11.40 13.59 7.10
N TYR A 220 -12.30 14.57 6.92
CA TYR A 220 -12.14 15.90 7.48
C TYR A 220 -11.95 15.87 9.00
N THR A 221 -12.87 15.21 9.72
CA THR A 221 -12.85 15.16 11.18
C THR A 221 -11.61 14.44 11.71
N SER A 222 -11.23 13.29 11.14
CA SER A 222 -10.03 12.56 11.55
C SER A 222 -8.77 13.40 11.36
N VAL A 223 -8.67 14.16 10.26
CA VAL A 223 -7.51 15.03 10.01
C VAL A 223 -7.47 16.22 10.97
N VAL A 224 -8.61 16.88 11.22
CA VAL A 224 -8.67 17.99 12.19
C VAL A 224 -8.18 17.53 13.56
N ASN A 225 -8.67 16.38 14.03
CA ASN A 225 -8.27 15.82 15.33
C ASN A 225 -6.77 15.50 15.35
N MET A 226 -6.26 14.86 14.30
CA MET A 226 -4.84 14.52 14.19
C MET A 226 -3.93 15.75 14.24
N VAL A 227 -4.28 16.84 13.55
CA VAL A 227 -3.49 18.08 13.59
C VAL A 227 -3.52 18.71 14.98
N ARG A 228 -4.67 18.68 15.66
CA ARG A 228 -4.81 19.21 17.03
C ARG A 228 -4.02 18.40 18.04
N ASP A 229 -4.05 17.08 17.93
CA ASP A 229 -3.31 16.17 18.81
C ASP A 229 -1.80 16.35 18.65
N ASP A 230 -1.30 16.48 17.42
CA ASP A 230 0.13 16.69 17.12
C ASP A 230 0.62 18.08 17.58
N ALA A 231 -0.23 19.11 17.51
CA ALA A 231 0.09 20.45 17.98
C ALA A 231 0.23 20.56 19.51
N GLY A 232 -0.33 19.59 20.26
CA GLY A 232 -0.36 19.61 21.72
C GLY A 232 -1.19 20.76 22.31
N GLY A 233 -1.22 20.87 23.64
CA GLY A 233 -2.13 21.80 24.33
C GLY A 233 -1.91 23.28 24.01
N PHE A 234 -0.66 23.74 23.91
CA PHE A 234 -0.36 25.14 23.55
C PHE A 234 -0.48 25.41 22.05
N GLY A 235 -0.16 24.44 21.18
CA GLY A 235 -0.33 24.59 19.73
C GLY A 235 -1.80 24.61 19.31
N SER A 236 -2.63 23.77 19.92
CA SER A 236 -4.09 23.78 19.72
C SER A 236 -4.72 25.14 20.10
N PHE A 237 -4.25 25.76 21.20
CA PHE A 237 -4.66 27.12 21.58
C PHE A 237 -4.32 28.18 20.53
N ILE A 238 -3.14 28.11 19.91
CA ILE A 238 -2.76 29.03 18.82
C ILE A 238 -3.61 28.80 17.57
N ILE A 239 -3.91 27.54 17.24
CA ILE A 239 -4.81 27.18 16.14
C ILE A 239 -6.22 27.73 16.38
N ASP A 240 -6.73 27.62 17.61
CA ASP A 240 -8.04 28.16 17.98
C ASP A 240 -8.08 29.70 17.85
N ILE A 241 -7.02 30.41 18.24
CA ILE A 241 -6.91 31.86 18.02
C ILE A 241 -6.93 32.21 16.53
N GLU A 242 -6.22 31.47 15.68
CA GLU A 242 -6.30 31.67 14.22
C GLU A 242 -7.72 31.41 13.70
N GLY A 243 -8.42 30.40 14.25
CA GLY A 243 -9.81 30.08 13.97
C GLY A 243 -10.79 31.20 14.34
N LEU A 244 -10.48 32.02 15.35
CA LEU A 244 -11.30 33.18 15.72
C LEU A 244 -11.27 34.30 14.68
N PHE A 245 -10.22 34.36 13.85
CA PHE A 245 -10.06 35.38 12.80
C PHE A 245 -10.20 34.81 11.37
N GLY A 246 -10.58 33.54 11.22
CA GLY A 246 -10.74 32.87 9.93
C GLY A 246 -10.70 31.35 10.04
N THR A 247 -10.28 30.66 8.98
CA THR A 247 -10.08 29.20 9.02
C THR A 247 -8.75 28.86 9.68
N GLY A 248 -8.77 28.06 10.76
CA GLY A 248 -7.58 27.58 11.47
C GLY A 248 -6.67 26.71 10.59
N ALA A 249 -5.41 26.54 10.99
CA ALA A 249 -4.44 25.72 10.27
C ALA A 249 -4.86 24.24 10.15
N ASP A 250 -5.51 23.71 11.19
CA ASP A 250 -6.11 22.38 11.23
C ASP A 250 -7.19 22.20 10.14
N GLU A 251 -8.14 23.13 10.08
CA GLU A 251 -9.21 23.11 9.10
C GLU A 251 -8.68 23.31 7.67
N LYS A 252 -7.67 24.15 7.47
CA LYS A 252 -7.02 24.34 6.16
C LYS A 252 -6.39 23.05 5.64
N VAL A 253 -5.66 22.33 6.49
CA VAL A 253 -5.04 21.05 6.14
C VAL A 253 -6.11 19.98 5.87
N ALA A 254 -7.13 19.89 6.72
CA ALA A 254 -8.25 18.97 6.52
C ALA A 254 -9.01 19.25 5.21
N ASN A 255 -9.32 20.53 4.93
CA ASN A 255 -9.93 20.94 3.68
C ASN A 255 -9.07 20.57 2.47
N GLN A 256 -7.76 20.80 2.53
CA GLN A 256 -6.82 20.44 1.46
C GLN A 256 -6.83 18.95 1.17
N ILE A 257 -6.78 18.11 2.20
CA ILE A 257 -6.81 16.65 2.05
C ILE A 257 -8.13 16.24 1.39
N VAL A 258 -9.28 16.68 1.88
CA VAL A 258 -10.59 16.32 1.30
C VAL A 258 -10.74 16.85 -0.13
N ASN A 259 -10.28 18.06 -0.42
CA ASN A 259 -10.27 18.62 -1.78
C ASN A 259 -9.37 17.82 -2.72
N THR A 260 -8.26 17.27 -2.22
CA THR A 260 -7.38 16.40 -3.01
C THR A 260 -8.02 15.05 -3.28
N PHE A 261 -8.58 14.39 -2.26
CA PHE A 261 -9.28 13.12 -2.42
C PHE A 261 -10.48 13.28 -3.38
N GLY A 262 -11.35 14.26 -3.13
CA GLY A 262 -12.59 14.47 -3.87
C GLY A 262 -12.40 14.96 -5.30
N PHE A 263 -11.41 15.84 -5.54
CA PHE A 263 -11.35 16.65 -6.77
C PHE A 263 -9.95 16.80 -7.36
N ASP A 264 -8.92 16.16 -6.81
CA ASP A 264 -7.50 16.35 -7.17
C ASP A 264 -7.04 17.82 -7.04
N ARG A 265 -7.63 18.57 -6.11
CA ARG A 265 -7.32 19.99 -5.86
C ARG A 265 -6.36 20.15 -4.69
N SER A 266 -5.11 19.72 -4.86
CA SER A 266 -4.12 19.71 -3.78
C SER A 266 -3.61 21.07 -3.34
N THR A 267 -3.91 22.14 -4.06
CA THR A 267 -3.55 23.52 -3.65
C THR A 267 -4.64 24.22 -2.86
N ASP A 268 -5.85 23.67 -2.82
CA ASP A 268 -7.07 24.32 -2.34
C ASP A 268 -7.33 23.99 -0.86
N THR A 269 -7.08 24.95 0.04
CA THR A 269 -7.31 24.81 1.49
C THR A 269 -8.69 25.32 1.93
N SER A 270 -9.57 25.68 0.99
CA SER A 270 -10.90 26.21 1.28
C SER A 270 -11.92 25.10 1.54
N SER A 271 -13.09 25.47 2.08
CA SER A 271 -14.22 24.56 2.28
C SER A 271 -14.96 24.13 0.99
N TYR A 272 -14.31 24.23 -0.18
CA TYR A 272 -14.84 23.91 -1.51
C TYR A 272 -15.60 22.58 -1.57
N TRP A 273 -15.07 21.54 -0.92
CA TRP A 273 -15.66 20.19 -0.91
C TRP A 273 -17.06 20.13 -0.27
N ARG A 274 -17.35 20.95 0.75
CA ARG A 274 -18.52 20.80 1.63
C ARG A 274 -19.86 20.78 0.88
N SER A 275 -20.00 21.61 -0.14
CA SER A 275 -21.24 21.71 -0.94
C SER A 275 -21.24 20.86 -2.22
N ARG A 276 -20.16 20.11 -2.47
CA ARG A 276 -19.94 19.44 -3.77
C ARG A 276 -19.82 17.93 -3.67
N VAL A 277 -19.20 17.40 -2.62
CA VAL A 277 -18.95 15.95 -2.48
C VAL A 277 -20.23 15.11 -2.50
N GLY A 278 -21.34 15.65 -1.99
CA GLY A 278 -22.64 14.97 -1.97
C GLY A 278 -23.30 14.75 -3.33
N SER A 279 -22.70 15.26 -4.42
CA SER A 279 -23.14 15.00 -5.80
C SER A 279 -22.22 14.03 -6.55
N LEU A 280 -21.09 13.63 -5.96
CA LEU A 280 -20.09 12.82 -6.63
C LEU A 280 -20.38 11.33 -6.45
N THR A 281 -20.15 10.55 -7.49
CA THR A 281 -20.09 9.08 -7.38
C THR A 281 -18.63 8.68 -7.53
N ALA A 282 -18.15 7.78 -6.66
CA ALA A 282 -16.81 7.23 -6.80
C ALA A 282 -16.83 5.88 -7.51
N VAL A 283 -15.81 5.63 -8.33
CA VAL A 283 -15.59 4.37 -9.05
C VAL A 283 -14.16 3.92 -8.75
N ALA A 284 -14.02 3.12 -7.69
CA ALA A 284 -12.73 2.71 -7.15
C ALA A 284 -12.86 1.42 -6.32
N ASN A 285 -11.82 0.60 -6.35
CA ASN A 285 -11.75 -0.63 -5.56
C ASN A 285 -10.97 -0.42 -4.27
N ALA A 286 -11.61 -0.50 -3.12
CA ALA A 286 -10.93 -0.76 -1.85
C ALA A 286 -10.30 -2.17 -1.86
N PRO A 287 -9.39 -2.50 -0.92
CA PRO A 287 -8.79 -3.84 -0.83
C PRO A 287 -9.83 -4.96 -0.82
N ASP A 288 -10.89 -4.84 -0.01
CA ASP A 288 -11.93 -5.86 0.04
C ASP A 288 -12.76 -5.95 -1.27
N HIS A 289 -12.79 -4.92 -2.10
CA HIS A 289 -13.48 -4.98 -3.41
C HIS A 289 -12.78 -5.95 -4.39
N LEU A 290 -11.56 -6.41 -4.09
CA LEU A 290 -10.87 -7.47 -4.84
C LEU A 290 -11.44 -8.87 -4.53
N LEU A 291 -12.25 -9.00 -3.48
CA LEU A 291 -12.86 -10.26 -3.06
C LEU A 291 -14.10 -10.59 -3.89
N LEU A 292 -14.46 -11.88 -3.88
CA LEU A 292 -15.76 -12.32 -4.38
C LEU A 292 -16.89 -11.69 -3.56
N GLN A 293 -17.98 -11.30 -4.22
CA GLN A 293 -19.16 -10.73 -3.58
C GLN A 293 -19.83 -11.63 -2.53
N SER A 294 -19.57 -12.94 -2.59
CA SER A 294 -20.08 -13.92 -1.64
C SER A 294 -19.21 -14.07 -0.39
N TYR A 295 -18.04 -13.44 -0.35
CA TYR A 295 -17.11 -13.58 0.78
C TYR A 295 -17.50 -12.64 1.93
N THR A 296 -17.62 -13.19 3.12
CA THR A 296 -17.78 -12.44 4.38
C THR A 296 -16.42 -12.19 5.00
N ASN A 297 -16.06 -10.91 5.14
CA ASN A 297 -14.81 -10.50 5.77
C ASN A 297 -14.86 -10.65 7.30
N PRO A 298 -13.72 -10.49 8.01
CA PRO A 298 -13.68 -10.62 9.47
C PRO A 298 -14.54 -9.62 10.23
N SER A 299 -14.94 -8.49 9.63
CA SER A 299 -15.92 -7.55 10.21
C SER A 299 -17.38 -7.93 9.95
N SER A 300 -17.63 -9.16 9.45
CA SER A 300 -18.95 -9.69 9.12
C SER A 300 -19.69 -8.90 8.04
N ARG A 301 -18.96 -8.38 7.06
CA ARG A 301 -19.48 -7.64 5.90
C ARG A 301 -19.08 -8.33 4.60
N ASN A 302 -19.84 -8.07 3.54
CA ASN A 302 -19.58 -8.61 2.20
C ASN A 302 -19.35 -7.46 1.19
N PRO A 303 -18.29 -6.64 1.35
CA PRO A 303 -18.01 -5.52 0.45
C PRO A 303 -17.43 -5.97 -0.91
N GLY A 304 -17.06 -7.25 -1.07
CA GLY A 304 -16.52 -7.78 -2.33
C GLY A 304 -17.45 -7.50 -3.52
N VAL A 305 -16.86 -7.22 -4.69
CA VAL A 305 -17.62 -6.94 -5.92
C VAL A 305 -17.27 -7.89 -7.06
N GLN A 306 -16.34 -8.81 -6.84
CA GLN A 306 -15.94 -9.75 -7.87
C GLN A 306 -16.90 -10.93 -7.97
N THR A 307 -16.93 -11.53 -9.16
CA THR A 307 -17.61 -12.79 -9.44
C THR A 307 -16.57 -13.83 -9.87
N ALA A 308 -16.98 -15.10 -9.91
CA ALA A 308 -16.13 -16.16 -10.45
C ALA A 308 -15.73 -15.92 -11.93
N ALA A 309 -16.51 -15.13 -12.68
CA ALA A 309 -16.21 -14.76 -14.06
C ALA A 309 -15.19 -13.61 -14.15
N SER A 310 -15.27 -12.63 -13.24
CA SER A 310 -14.43 -11.42 -13.28
C SER A 310 -13.09 -11.58 -12.55
N SER A 311 -12.94 -12.58 -11.67
CA SER A 311 -11.75 -12.76 -10.83
C SER A 311 -11.07 -14.10 -11.07
N ASN A 312 -9.73 -14.09 -11.01
CA ASN A 312 -8.90 -15.30 -10.92
C ASN A 312 -8.71 -15.75 -9.46
N TYR A 313 -9.08 -14.91 -8.50
CA TYR A 313 -9.06 -15.18 -7.07
C TYR A 313 -10.41 -15.75 -6.63
N GLY A 314 -10.38 -16.80 -5.81
CA GLY A 314 -11.58 -17.45 -5.28
C GLY A 314 -11.43 -18.03 -3.88
N GLN A 315 -10.26 -17.90 -3.28
CA GLN A 315 -9.95 -18.35 -1.93
C GLN A 315 -9.21 -17.24 -1.17
N VAL A 316 -9.50 -17.16 0.12
CA VAL A 316 -8.88 -16.21 1.06
C VAL A 316 -8.32 -17.03 2.22
N ASP A 317 -7.00 -17.07 2.32
CA ASP A 317 -6.31 -17.73 3.44
C ASP A 317 -5.76 -16.68 4.41
N PRO A 318 -5.63 -17.00 5.70
CA PRO A 318 -4.82 -16.20 6.61
C PRO A 318 -3.39 -16.05 6.08
N LEU A 319 -2.81 -14.86 6.25
CA LEU A 319 -1.41 -14.64 5.94
C LEU A 319 -0.53 -15.33 6.98
N VAL A 320 0.39 -16.18 6.52
CA VAL A 320 1.33 -16.92 7.36
C VAL A 320 2.75 -16.55 6.95
N ILE A 321 3.55 -16.09 7.92
CA ILE A 321 4.96 -15.77 7.75
C ILE A 321 5.81 -16.95 8.19
N THR A 322 6.74 -17.36 7.33
CA THR A 322 7.79 -18.34 7.63
C THR A 322 9.09 -17.59 7.89
N SER A 323 9.68 -17.79 9.06
CA SER A 323 10.96 -17.18 9.43
C SER A 323 12.09 -17.66 8.51
N GLY A 324 13.01 -16.75 8.18
CA GLY A 324 14.24 -17.08 7.47
C GLY A 324 15.19 -17.87 8.36
N TYR A 325 15.99 -18.75 7.76
CA TYR A 325 16.92 -19.61 8.49
C TYR A 325 18.14 -19.94 7.64
N TYR A 326 19.26 -20.24 8.29
CA TYR A 326 20.46 -20.76 7.63
C TYR A 326 20.41 -22.28 7.59
N TYR A 327 20.81 -22.87 6.46
CA TYR A 327 20.97 -24.31 6.30
C TYR A 327 22.29 -24.64 5.62
N TRP A 328 22.82 -25.82 5.92
CA TRP A 328 24.08 -26.29 5.36
C TRP A 328 23.82 -27.02 4.03
N VAL A 329 24.62 -26.71 3.01
CA VAL A 329 24.63 -27.40 1.71
C VAL A 329 26.02 -27.97 1.51
N ASP A 330 26.13 -29.29 1.36
CA ASP A 330 27.38 -30.03 1.11
C ASP A 330 27.93 -29.85 -0.31
#